data_AF-A0A182K426-F1
#
_entry.id   AF-A0A182K426-F1
#
_cell.length_a   1.000
_cell.length_b   1.000
_cell.length_c   1.000
_cell.angle_alpha   90.00
_cell.angle_beta   90.00
_cell.angle_gamma   90.00
#
_symmetry.space_group_name_H-M   'P 1'
#
loop_
_entity.id
_entity.type
_entity.pdbx_description
1 polymer ?
#
loop_
_entity_poly.entity_id
_entity_poly.type
_entity_poly.pdbx_seq_one_letter_code
_entity_poly.pdbx_strand_id
1 'polypeptide(L)'
;VAQAYKVDVEVLAASRSCTAILRCVVPNFVKELVRVVSWVQEPAFYIYPSLQGDGKYHLLPTGELLIHNLEYNDRYPSYRCRTMHKLTRQVVTSNSAKIRMNEQRGIVSPSVVEHTSHVSVSQDEGAVLLCVAQGCPSPEYR
;
A
#
# COMPACT_ATOMS: atom_id res chain seq x y z
N VAL A 1 27.61 10.43 17.62
CA VAL A 1 27.38 11.15 16.34
C VAL A 1 26.13 10.56 15.70
N ALA A 2 25.10 11.37 15.42
CA ALA A 2 23.96 10.91 14.65
C ALA A 2 24.34 10.93 13.16
N GLN A 3 24.27 9.78 12.48
CA GLN A 3 24.63 9.69 11.07
C GLN A 3 23.46 10.19 10.22
N ALA A 4 23.72 11.16 9.34
CA ALA A 4 22.72 11.63 8.39
C ALA A 4 22.38 10.53 7.37
N TYR A 5 21.10 10.34 7.09
CA TYR A 5 20.62 9.41 6.07
C TYR A 5 19.62 10.11 5.13
N LYS A 6 19.58 9.65 3.89
CA LYS A 6 18.56 10.05 2.90
C LYS A 6 17.62 8.87 2.68
N VAL A 7 16.37 9.19 2.34
CA VAL A 7 15.33 8.21 2.06
C VAL A 7 14.80 8.50 0.67
N ASP A 8 14.64 7.45 -0.12
CA ASP A 8 14.06 7.54 -1.45
C ASP A 8 12.69 6.87 -1.52
N VAL A 9 11.89 7.21 -2.53
CA VAL A 9 10.61 6.55 -2.81
C VAL A 9 10.70 5.71 -4.07
N GLU A 10 10.26 4.47 -3.96
CA GLU A 10 10.14 3.51 -5.06
C GLU A 10 8.67 3.17 -5.31
N VAL A 11 8.27 3.11 -6.58
CA VAL A 11 6.93 2.71 -7.01
C VAL A 11 7.05 1.30 -7.61
N LEU A 12 6.54 0.29 -6.91
CA LEU A 12 6.75 -1.13 -7.27
C LEU A 12 5.75 -1.62 -8.33
N ALA A 13 4.49 -1.20 -8.21
CA ALA A 13 3.43 -1.55 -9.12
C ALA A 13 2.49 -0.35 -9.28
N ALA A 14 2.02 -0.11 -10.51
CA ALA A 14 1.05 0.92 -10.81
C ALA A 14 0.39 0.60 -12.17
N SER A 15 -0.81 0.05 -12.14
CA SER A 15 -1.65 -0.18 -13.33
C SER A 15 -3.02 0.45 -13.10
N ARG A 16 -3.69 0.86 -14.17
CA ARG A 16 -5.03 1.46 -14.07
C ARG A 16 -6.01 0.49 -13.40
N SER A 17 -6.85 1.00 -12.51
CA SER A 17 -7.84 0.23 -11.74
C SER A 17 -7.24 -0.84 -10.81
N CYS A 18 -5.92 -0.85 -10.64
CA CYS A 18 -5.20 -1.72 -9.73
C CYS A 18 -4.75 -0.96 -8.48
N THR A 19 -4.22 -1.70 -7.51
CA THR A 19 -3.56 -1.10 -6.33
C THR A 19 -2.10 -0.79 -6.65
N ALA A 20 -1.69 0.45 -6.44
CA ALA A 20 -0.28 0.82 -6.46
C ALA A 20 0.39 0.54 -5.12
N ILE A 21 1.68 0.20 -5.15
CA ILE A 21 2.49 0.03 -3.94
C ILE A 21 3.67 0.98 -4.00
N LEU A 22 3.74 1.90 -3.04
CA LEU A 22 4.84 2.82 -2.84
C LEU A 22 5.63 2.42 -1.59
N ARG A 23 6.96 2.38 -1.71
CA ARG A 23 7.88 1.96 -0.65
C ARG A 23 8.93 3.04 -0.38
N CYS A 24 9.20 3.30 0.90
CA CYS A 24 10.39 4.06 1.30
C CYS A 24 11.62 3.16 1.24
N VAL A 25 12.62 3.58 0.49
CA VAL A 25 13.94 2.95 0.47
C VAL A 25 14.81 3.62 1.52
N VAL A 26 14.97 2.92 2.65
CA VAL A 26 15.84 3.32 3.75
C VAL A 26 17.18 2.60 3.61
N PRO A 27 18.33 3.29 3.76
CA PRO A 27 19.64 2.65 3.69
C PRO A 27 19.81 1.54 4.73
N ASN A 28 20.47 0.43 4.34
CA ASN A 28 20.59 -0.77 5.17
C ASN A 28 21.20 -0.50 6.55
N PHE A 29 22.20 0.39 6.65
CA PHE A 29 22.89 0.68 7.92
C PHE A 29 22.01 1.36 8.99
N VAL A 30 20.84 1.90 8.62
CA VAL A 30 19.87 2.52 9.54
C VAL A 30 18.49 1.87 9.48
N LYS A 31 18.29 0.85 8.64
CA LYS A 31 16.97 0.26 8.34
C LYS A 31 16.23 -0.21 9.60
N GLU A 32 16.92 -0.83 10.55
CA GLU A 32 16.30 -1.35 11.79
C GLU A 32 15.97 -0.23 12.80
N LEU A 33 16.64 0.90 12.69
CA LEU A 33 16.50 2.05 13.58
C LEU A 33 15.52 3.09 13.04
N VAL A 34 14.99 2.91 11.83
CA VAL A 34 14.10 3.87 11.18
C VAL A 34 12.74 3.21 10.97
N ARG A 35 11.68 3.98 11.16
CA ARG A 35 10.31 3.56 10.82
C ARG A 35 9.61 4.63 9.99
N VAL A 36 8.74 4.22 9.09
CA VAL A 36 7.83 5.15 8.41
C VAL A 36 6.78 5.62 9.42
N VAL A 37 6.51 6.93 9.46
CA VAL A 37 5.50 7.52 10.36
C VAL A 37 4.27 8.01 9.61
N SER A 38 4.45 8.49 8.38
CA SER A 38 3.36 8.94 7.52
C SER A 38 3.84 9.08 6.09
N TRP A 39 2.91 9.08 5.15
CA TRP A 39 3.13 9.57 3.80
C TRP A 39 2.55 10.97 3.63
N VAL A 40 3.08 11.72 2.68
CA VAL A 40 2.62 13.06 2.31
C VAL A 40 2.36 13.05 0.81
N GLN A 41 1.12 13.31 0.44
CA GLN A 41 0.77 13.69 -0.90
C GLN A 41 0.85 15.22 -0.98
N GLU A 42 1.73 15.71 -1.84
CA GLU A 42 1.93 17.14 -2.05
C GLU A 42 0.63 17.80 -2.53
N PRO A 43 0.28 19.00 -2.03
CA PRO A 43 1.13 19.88 -1.22
C PRO A 43 1.09 19.67 0.30
N ALA A 44 0.01 19.12 0.88
CA ALA A 44 -0.15 19.07 2.34
C ALA A 44 -1.14 17.99 2.84
N PHE A 45 -1.32 16.91 2.09
CA PHE A 45 -2.22 15.83 2.52
C PHE A 45 -1.41 14.71 3.20
N TYR A 46 -1.65 14.51 4.50
CA TYR A 46 -0.92 13.54 5.31
C TYR A 46 -1.71 12.24 5.46
N ILE A 47 -1.04 11.13 5.15
CA ILE A 47 -1.60 9.78 5.24
C ILE A 47 -0.91 9.07 6.40
N TYR A 48 -1.70 8.66 7.39
CA TYR A 48 -1.23 8.00 8.60
C TYR A 48 -1.63 6.52 8.61
N PRO A 49 -0.95 5.67 9.40
CA PRO A 49 -1.33 4.27 9.53
C PRO A 49 -2.75 4.16 10.10
N SER A 50 -3.59 3.34 9.47
CA SER A 50 -4.95 3.05 9.93
C SER A 50 -5.17 1.55 9.98
N LEU A 51 -5.94 1.08 10.96
CA LEU A 51 -6.36 -0.32 11.04
C LEU A 51 -7.52 -0.63 10.09
N GLN A 52 -8.30 0.40 9.73
CA GLN A 52 -9.37 0.32 8.74
C GLN A 52 -8.82 0.79 7.40
N GLY A 53 -8.86 -0.08 6.39
CA GLY A 53 -8.45 0.18 5.02
C GLY A 53 -9.56 0.72 4.13
N ASP A 54 -10.54 1.42 4.70
CA ASP A 54 -11.80 1.77 4.02
C ASP A 54 -11.69 3.00 3.09
N GLY A 55 -10.49 3.32 2.62
CA GLY A 55 -10.23 4.48 1.78
C GLY A 55 -9.35 4.16 0.57
N LYS A 56 -9.16 5.17 -0.29
CA LYS A 56 -8.24 5.08 -1.43
C LYS A 56 -6.79 4.81 -1.01
N TYR A 57 -6.39 5.28 0.16
CA TYR A 57 -5.04 5.18 0.70
C TYR A 57 -5.01 4.27 1.91
N HIS A 58 -4.07 3.32 1.94
CA HIS A 58 -3.85 2.46 3.10
C HIS A 58 -2.35 2.33 3.39
N LEU A 59 -1.93 2.73 4.59
CA LEU A 59 -0.53 2.66 5.01
C LEU A 59 -0.33 1.41 5.87
N LEU A 60 0.47 0.46 5.38
CA LEU A 60 0.76 -0.78 6.08
C LEU A 60 1.62 -0.53 7.33
N PRO A 61 1.52 -1.39 8.37
CA PRO A 61 2.39 -1.32 9.55
C PRO A 61 3.89 -1.40 9.23
N THR A 62 4.22 -2.02 8.10
CA THR A 62 5.58 -2.15 7.54
C THR A 62 6.08 -0.87 6.85
N GLY A 63 5.18 0.07 6.52
CA GLY A 63 5.50 1.41 6.04
C GLY A 63 5.22 1.66 4.54
N GLU A 64 4.78 0.65 3.80
CA GLU A 64 4.34 0.78 2.42
C GLU A 64 2.99 1.49 2.34
N LEU A 65 2.84 2.35 1.33
CA LEU A 65 1.57 2.99 1.00
C LEU A 65 0.91 2.26 -0.16
N LEU A 66 -0.28 1.75 0.09
CA LEU A 66 -1.19 1.22 -0.91
C LEU A 66 -2.12 2.33 -1.41
N ILE A 67 -2.28 2.41 -2.72
CA ILE A 67 -3.21 3.32 -3.39
C ILE A 67 -4.16 2.49 -4.23
N HIS A 68 -5.36 2.27 -3.73
CA HIS A 68 -6.38 1.44 -4.36
C HIS A 68 -7.03 2.16 -5.54
N ASN A 69 -7.57 1.39 -6.48
CA ASN A 69 -8.34 1.87 -7.63
C ASN A 69 -7.67 3.03 -8.37
N LEU A 70 -6.43 2.81 -8.84
CA LEU A 70 -5.67 3.85 -9.53
C LEU A 70 -6.42 4.43 -10.73
N GLU A 71 -6.50 5.76 -10.76
CA GLU A 71 -7.08 6.56 -11.82
C GLU A 71 -6.02 7.35 -12.57
N TYR A 72 -6.37 7.85 -13.76
CA TYR A 72 -5.49 8.74 -14.52
C TYR A 72 -5.15 10.04 -13.78
N ASN A 73 -5.93 10.44 -12.78
CA ASN A 73 -5.61 11.64 -12.00
C ASN A 73 -4.50 11.38 -10.95
N ASP A 74 -4.24 10.12 -10.57
CA ASP A 74 -3.29 9.78 -9.51
C ASP A 74 -1.81 9.90 -9.91
N ARG A 75 -1.53 10.10 -11.20
CA ARG A 75 -0.18 10.37 -11.75
C ARG A 75 0.28 11.82 -11.55
N TYR A 76 -0.64 12.75 -11.32
CA TYR A 76 -0.31 14.16 -11.10
C TYR A 76 0.30 14.45 -9.73
N PRO A 77 -0.30 13.99 -8.60
CA PRO A 77 0.27 14.26 -7.28
C PRO A 77 1.63 13.57 -7.09
N SER A 78 2.48 14.22 -6.31
CA SER A 78 3.76 13.67 -5.88
C SER A 78 3.64 13.17 -4.45
N TYR A 79 4.27 12.04 -4.16
CA TYR A 79 4.27 11.43 -2.84
C TYR A 79 5.68 11.50 -2.24
N ARG A 80 5.72 11.81 -0.95
CA ARG A 80 6.91 11.74 -0.11
C ARG A 80 6.59 10.89 1.10
N CYS A 81 7.57 10.17 1.61
CA CYS A 81 7.41 9.51 2.88
C CYS A 81 8.20 10.20 3.98
N ARG A 82 7.63 10.14 5.19
CA ARG A 82 8.24 10.66 6.40
C ARG A 82 8.66 9.48 7.25
N THR A 83 9.94 9.48 7.60
CA THR A 83 10.55 8.45 8.44
C THR A 83 11.01 9.08 9.74
N MET A 84 11.01 8.30 10.81
CA MET A 84 11.53 8.73 12.11
C MET A 84 12.56 7.73 12.62
N HIS A 85 13.71 8.25 13.03
CA HIS A 85 14.74 7.47 13.68
C HIS A 85 14.34 7.19 15.14
N LYS A 86 14.37 5.91 15.55
CA LYS A 86 13.86 5.41 16.84
C LYS A 86 14.61 6.01 18.04
N LEU A 87 15.93 6.20 17.92
CA LEU A 87 16.78 6.67 19.02
C LEU A 87 16.78 8.20 19.14
N THR A 88 16.98 8.91 18.01
CA THR A 88 17.14 10.37 18.01
C THR A 88 15.81 11.12 17.87
N ARG A 89 14.73 10.41 17.53
CA ARG A 89 13.40 10.98 17.22
C ARG A 89 13.39 11.98 16.06
N GLN A 90 14.48 12.07 15.31
CA GLN A 90 14.58 12.93 14.14
C GLN A 90 13.65 12.43 13.03
N VAL A 91 12.86 13.35 12.45
CA VAL A 91 11.99 13.06 11.31
C VAL A 91 12.67 13.52 10.02
N VAL A 92 12.78 12.63 9.05
CA VAL A 92 13.38 12.88 7.73
C VAL A 92 12.34 12.60 6.66
N THR A 93 12.20 13.53 5.73
CA THR A 93 11.30 13.40 4.57
C THR A 93 12.10 12.98 3.34
N SER A 94 11.55 12.05 2.57
CA SER A 94 12.18 11.54 1.35
C SER A 94 12.17 12.56 0.20
N ASN A 95 12.82 12.18 -0.90
CA ASN A 95 12.54 12.76 -2.21
C ASN A 95 11.07 12.55 -2.61
N SER A 96 10.60 13.36 -3.56
CA SER A 96 9.25 13.26 -4.12
C SER A 96 9.24 12.29 -5.31
N ALA A 97 8.30 11.35 -5.33
CA ALA A 97 8.05 10.48 -6.47
C ALA A 97 6.63 10.61 -6.99
N LYS A 98 6.46 10.48 -8.30
CA LYS A 98 5.15 10.42 -8.97
C LYS A 98 4.86 9.00 -9.41
N ILE A 99 3.58 8.65 -9.43
CA ILE A 99 3.14 7.35 -9.93
C ILE A 99 3.32 7.32 -11.45
N ARG A 100 4.12 6.36 -11.93
CA ARG A 100 4.25 6.06 -13.36
C ARG A 100 3.42 4.82 -13.65
N MET A 101 2.25 5.00 -14.26
CA MET A 101 1.40 3.89 -14.66
C MET A 101 2.06 3.10 -15.78
N ASN A 102 2.13 1.79 -15.60
CA ASN A 102 2.57 0.84 -16.61
C ASN A 102 1.34 0.35 -17.38
N GLU A 103 1.22 0.77 -18.64
CA GLU A 103 0.12 0.36 -19.51
C GLU A 103 0.28 -1.08 -20.03
N GLN A 104 1.49 -1.66 -19.94
CA GLN A 104 1.80 -3.00 -20.46
C GLN A 104 1.56 -4.13 -19.44
N ARG A 105 1.55 -3.83 -18.14
CA ARG A 105 1.05 -4.77 -17.12
C ARG A 105 -0.46 -4.63 -17.05
N GLY A 106 -1.10 -5.37 -17.94
CA GLY A 106 -2.53 -5.40 -18.15
C GLY A 106 -3.31 -5.92 -16.95
N ILE A 107 -4.62 -5.79 -17.09
CA ILE A 107 -5.65 -6.35 -16.24
C ILE A 107 -5.34 -7.83 -16.00
N VAL A 108 -5.18 -8.23 -14.74
CA VAL A 108 -5.02 -9.62 -14.32
C VAL A 108 -6.41 -10.15 -14.00
N SER A 109 -6.89 -11.09 -14.81
CA SER A 109 -8.18 -11.74 -14.58
C SER A 109 -8.24 -12.34 -13.17
N PRO A 110 -9.35 -12.17 -12.44
CA PRO A 110 -9.47 -12.70 -11.11
C PRO A 110 -9.39 -14.24 -11.12
N SER A 111 -8.59 -14.80 -10.22
CA SER A 111 -8.46 -16.24 -9.99
C SER A 111 -8.79 -16.55 -8.55
N VAL A 112 -9.61 -17.57 -8.33
CA VAL A 112 -9.93 -18.07 -6.99
C VAL A 112 -8.71 -18.78 -6.44
N VAL A 113 -8.21 -18.30 -5.31
CA VAL A 113 -7.07 -18.86 -4.57
C VAL A 113 -7.56 -19.91 -3.59
N GLU A 114 -8.62 -19.60 -2.85
CA GLU A 114 -9.16 -20.46 -1.81
C GLU A 114 -10.68 -20.30 -1.74
N HIS A 115 -11.41 -21.40 -1.55
CA HIS A 115 -12.85 -21.38 -1.37
C HIS A 115 -13.35 -22.56 -0.54
N THR A 116 -14.48 -22.39 0.12
CA THR A 116 -15.18 -23.49 0.79
C THR A 116 -15.94 -24.31 -0.25
N SER A 117 -15.58 -25.58 -0.43
CA SER A 117 -16.22 -26.47 -1.41
C SER A 117 -17.45 -27.19 -0.85
N HIS A 118 -17.42 -27.57 0.43
CA HIS A 118 -18.52 -28.25 1.11
C HIS A 118 -18.61 -27.79 2.57
N VAL A 119 -19.82 -27.56 3.05
CA VAL A 119 -20.10 -27.25 4.45
C VAL A 119 -21.31 -28.07 4.89
N SER A 120 -21.23 -28.69 6.07
CA SER A 120 -22.35 -29.40 6.67
C SER A 120 -22.88 -28.56 7.82
N VAL A 121 -24.15 -28.18 7.77
CA VAL A 121 -24.82 -27.42 8.82
C VAL A 121 -26.11 -28.12 9.23
N SER A 122 -26.48 -27.99 10.50
CA SER A 122 -27.75 -28.52 10.97
C SER A 122 -28.92 -27.65 10.51
N GLN A 123 -30.14 -28.19 10.58
CA GLN A 123 -31.33 -27.43 10.24
C GLN A 123 -31.46 -26.23 11.19
N ASP A 124 -31.73 -25.04 10.64
CA ASP A 124 -31.82 -23.74 11.34
C ASP A 124 -30.48 -23.15 11.84
N GLU A 125 -29.33 -23.68 11.42
CA GLU A 125 -28.02 -23.05 11.63
C GLU A 125 -27.48 -22.32 10.37
N GLY A 126 -26.74 -21.23 10.60
CA GLY A 126 -26.10 -20.46 9.53
C GLY A 126 -24.79 -21.10 9.06
N ALA A 127 -24.51 -21.00 7.75
CA ALA A 127 -23.24 -21.42 7.15
C ALA A 127 -22.41 -20.21 6.73
N VAL A 128 -21.08 -20.32 6.82
CA VAL A 128 -20.14 -19.36 6.25
C VAL A 128 -19.40 -20.01 5.09
N LEU A 129 -19.43 -19.38 3.92
CA LEU A 129 -18.71 -19.82 2.74
C LEU A 129 -17.57 -18.83 2.47
N LEU A 130 -16.34 -19.33 2.49
CA LEU A 130 -15.14 -18.55 2.18
C LEU A 130 -14.96 -18.50 0.66
N CYS A 131 -14.61 -17.32 0.13
CA CYS A 131 -14.10 -17.16 -1.23
C CYS A 131 -13.00 -16.09 -1.23
N VAL A 132 -11.79 -16.50 -1.58
CA VAL A 132 -10.62 -15.64 -1.71
C VAL A 132 -10.19 -15.65 -3.17
N ALA A 133 -10.33 -14.53 -3.85
CA ALA A 133 -9.89 -14.35 -5.22
C ALA A 133 -8.85 -13.23 -5.33
N GLN A 134 -7.87 -13.42 -6.22
CA GLN A 134 -6.85 -12.42 -6.54
C GLN A 134 -7.01 -11.96 -7.97
N GLY A 135 -6.95 -10.65 -8.20
CA GLY A 135 -7.13 -10.06 -9.53
C GLY A 135 -6.74 -8.58 -9.54
N CYS A 136 -6.63 -8.04 -10.74
CA CYS A 136 -6.29 -6.64 -11.00
C CYS A 136 -7.14 -6.17 -12.19
N PRO A 137 -8.27 -5.46 -11.98
CA PRO A 137 -8.75 -4.84 -10.75
C PRO A 137 -9.21 -5.85 -9.69
N SER A 138 -9.42 -5.36 -8.46
CA SER A 138 -9.94 -6.17 -7.36
C SER A 138 -11.26 -6.86 -7.75
N PRO A 139 -11.43 -8.16 -7.45
CA PRO A 139 -12.64 -8.89 -7.82
C PRO A 139 -13.88 -8.37 -7.09
N GLU A 140 -15.03 -8.41 -7.77
CA GLU A 140 -16.34 -8.27 -7.15
C GLU A 140 -16.89 -9.65 -6.80
N TYR A 141 -17.42 -9.81 -5.58
CA TYR A 141 -18.10 -11.02 -5.13
C TYR A 141 -19.61 -10.83 -5.28
N ARG A 142 -20.28 -11.77 -5.96
CA ARG A 142 -21.73 -11.75 -6.23
C ARG A 142 -22.33 -13.12 -5.99
#